data_AF-A0A931A6P4-F1
#
_entry.id   AF-A0A931A6P4-F1
#
_cell.length_a   1.000
_cell.length_b   1.000
_cell.length_c   1.000
_cell.angle_alpha   90.00
_cell.angle_beta   90.00
_cell.angle_gamma   90.00
#
_symmetry.space_group_name_H-M   'P 1'
#
loop_
_entity.id
_entity.type
_entity.pdbx_description
1 polymer ?
#
loop_
_entity_poly.entity_id
_entity_poly.type
_entity_poly.pdbx_seq_one_letter_code
_entity_poly.pdbx_strand_id
1 'polypeptide(L)'
;MATAERRRQAALIAVHTSWANTTDRAARTAAATAASPVSLDYWEAKLRAEGRVREEDIPAAAVNARAAEMRRRALKSADARRRNKTAKQDAARLAASA
;
A
#
# COMPACT_ATOMS: atom_id res chain seq x y z
N MET A 1 0.29 -28.17 -24.03
CA MET A 1 -0.06 -26.95 -23.26
C MET A 1 0.81 -26.88 -22.01
N ALA A 2 1.45 -25.76 -21.70
CA ALA A 2 2.18 -25.63 -20.43
C ALA A 2 1.20 -25.65 -19.25
N THR A 3 1.48 -26.51 -18.26
CA THR A 3 0.65 -26.62 -17.04
C THR A 3 0.59 -25.27 -16.31
N ALA A 4 -0.49 -25.03 -15.56
CA ALA A 4 -0.68 -23.77 -14.84
C ALA A 4 0.50 -23.47 -13.88
N GLU A 5 1.05 -24.50 -13.26
CA GLU A 5 2.20 -24.41 -12.37
C GLU A 5 3.48 -23.95 -13.08
N ARG A 6 3.77 -24.50 -14.27
CA ARG A 6 4.92 -24.07 -15.07
C ARG A 6 4.80 -22.62 -15.53
N ARG A 7 3.58 -22.17 -15.87
CA ARG A 7 3.30 -20.76 -16.21
C ARG A 7 3.53 -19.84 -15.01
N ARG A 8 3.08 -20.24 -13.82
CA ARG A 8 3.32 -19.50 -12.57
C ARG A 8 4.82 -19.38 -12.27
N GLN A 9 5.56 -20.48 -12.40
CA GLN A 9 7.00 -20.48 -12.15
C GLN A 9 7.75 -19.56 -13.13
N ALA A 10 7.43 -19.63 -14.42
CA ALA A 10 8.03 -18.74 -15.42
C ALA A 10 7.72 -17.26 -15.15
N ALA A 11 6.50 -16.92 -14.72
CA ALA A 11 6.14 -15.56 -14.36
C ALA A 11 6.94 -15.03 -13.16
N LEU A 12 7.15 -15.85 -12.13
CA LEU A 12 7.99 -15.47 -10.98
C LEU A 12 9.44 -15.21 -11.39
N ILE A 13 10.03 -16.12 -12.18
CA ILE A 13 11.40 -15.96 -12.70
C ILE A 13 11.51 -14.65 -13.49
N ALA A 14 10.55 -14.36 -14.37
CA ALA A 14 10.54 -13.15 -15.17
C ALA A 14 10.47 -11.88 -14.30
N VAL A 15 9.61 -11.85 -13.28
CA VAL A 15 9.49 -10.70 -12.36
C VAL A 15 10.80 -10.47 -11.60
N HIS A 16 11.38 -11.52 -11.01
CA HIS A 16 12.63 -11.39 -10.26
C HIS A 16 13.79 -10.95 -11.15
N THR A 17 13.92 -11.53 -12.34
CA THR A 17 14.93 -11.12 -13.32
C THR A 17 14.74 -9.65 -13.73
N SER A 18 13.50 -9.22 -13.98
CA SER A 18 13.21 -7.83 -14.33
C SER A 18 13.61 -6.85 -13.22
N TRP A 19 13.38 -7.18 -11.95
CA TRP A 19 13.81 -6.36 -10.82
C TRP A 19 15.31 -6.36 -10.60
N ALA A 20 16.00 -7.48 -10.85
CA ALA A 20 17.46 -7.56 -10.80
C ALA A 20 18.12 -6.64 -11.86
N ASN A 21 17.52 -6.56 -13.05
CA ASN A 21 18.00 -5.72 -14.14
C ASN A 21 17.58 -4.24 -14.01
N THR A 22 16.81 -3.88 -12.98
CA THR A 22 16.39 -2.48 -12.79
C THR A 22 17.51 -1.69 -12.13
N THR A 23 18.11 -0.77 -12.90
CA THR A 23 19.18 0.12 -12.43
C THR A 23 18.64 1.25 -11.56
N ASP A 24 17.58 1.93 -12.01
CA ASP A 24 16.87 2.95 -11.24
C ASP A 24 15.49 2.44 -10.81
N ARG A 25 15.40 2.03 -9.55
CA ARG A 25 14.14 1.55 -8.95
C ARG A 25 13.15 2.68 -8.72
N ALA A 26 13.63 3.89 -8.40
CA ALA A 26 12.78 5.02 -8.12
C ALA A 26 12.05 5.45 -9.40
N ALA A 27 12.77 5.58 -10.52
CA ALA A 27 12.18 5.87 -11.83
C ALA A 27 11.16 4.81 -12.24
N ARG A 28 11.46 3.52 -12.04
CA ARG A 28 10.53 2.42 -12.37
C ARG A 28 9.22 2.51 -11.59
N THR A 29 9.25 2.93 -10.32
CA THR A 29 8.04 3.03 -9.49
C THR A 29 7.38 4.40 -9.50
N ALA A 30 8.01 5.42 -10.08
CA ALA A 30 7.57 6.82 -9.98
C ALA A 30 6.11 7.02 -10.40
N ALA A 31 5.70 6.47 -11.55
CA ALA A 31 4.32 6.59 -12.02
C ALA A 31 3.31 5.96 -11.05
N ALA A 32 3.63 4.77 -10.53
CA ALA A 32 2.78 4.10 -9.53
C ALA A 32 2.73 4.88 -8.21
N THR A 33 3.85 5.45 -7.77
CA THR A 33 3.92 6.30 -6.58
C THR A 33 3.10 7.57 -6.76
N ALA A 34 3.22 8.25 -7.90
CA ALA A 34 2.48 9.47 -8.23
C ALA A 34 0.96 9.23 -8.24
N ALA A 35 0.51 8.08 -8.73
CA ALA A 35 -0.90 7.68 -8.73
C ALA A 35 -1.41 7.14 -7.38
N SER A 36 -0.57 7.13 -6.33
CA SER A 36 -0.92 6.55 -5.03
C SER A 36 -1.27 7.61 -3.98
N PRO A 37 -2.04 7.24 -2.92
CA PRO A 37 -2.34 8.12 -1.79
C PRO A 37 -1.13 8.63 -0.99
N VAL A 38 0.09 8.17 -1.32
CA VAL A 38 1.34 8.67 -0.75
C VAL A 38 1.78 9.98 -1.41
N SER A 39 1.43 10.21 -2.67
CA SER A 39 1.76 11.43 -3.41
C SER A 39 0.81 12.58 -3.08
N LEU A 40 1.30 13.81 -3.08
CA LEU A 40 0.45 15.01 -2.98
C LEU A 40 -0.32 15.23 -4.29
N ASP A 41 0.31 15.03 -5.44
CA ASP A 41 -0.31 15.19 -6.77
C ASP A 41 -1.60 14.37 -6.92
N TYR A 42 -1.61 13.16 -6.36
CA TYR A 42 -2.80 12.31 -6.31
C TYR A 42 -3.96 13.00 -5.57
N TRP A 43 -3.68 13.63 -4.42
CA TRP A 43 -4.70 14.31 -3.62
C TRP A 43 -5.13 15.62 -4.24
N GLU A 44 -4.22 16.37 -4.84
CA GLU A 44 -4.59 17.58 -5.58
C GLU A 44 -5.50 17.25 -6.77
N ALA A 45 -5.13 16.28 -7.60
CA ALA A 45 -5.95 15.83 -8.72
C ALA A 45 -7.32 15.35 -8.25
N LYS A 46 -7.36 14.61 -7.13
CA LYS A 46 -8.62 14.15 -6.53
C LYS A 46 -9.48 15.32 -6.04
N LEU A 47 -8.90 16.30 -5.34
CA LEU A 47 -9.62 17.45 -4.81
C LEU A 47 -10.14 18.37 -5.92
N ARG A 48 -9.36 18.58 -6.98
CA ARG A 48 -9.79 19.27 -8.20
C ARG A 48 -10.99 18.56 -8.83
N ALA A 49 -10.93 17.23 -8.97
CA ALA A 49 -12.03 16.44 -9.52
C ALA A 49 -13.29 16.46 -8.64
N GLU A 50 -13.15 16.58 -7.32
CA GLU A 50 -14.29 16.74 -6.41
C GLU A 50 -14.93 18.13 -6.51
N GLY A 51 -14.18 19.17 -6.88
CA GLY A 51 -14.69 20.53 -7.08
C GLY A 51 -15.23 21.22 -5.82
N ARG A 52 -14.88 20.73 -4.62
CA ARG A 52 -15.38 21.22 -3.32
C ARG A 52 -14.47 22.23 -2.64
N VAL A 53 -13.19 22.21 -2.97
CA VAL A 53 -12.15 23.07 -2.41
C VAL A 53 -11.80 24.10 -3.47
N ARG A 54 -11.66 25.37 -3.07
CA ARG A 54 -11.22 26.43 -3.98
C ARG A 54 -9.79 26.16 -4.43
N GLU A 55 -9.45 26.50 -5.67
CA GLU A 55 -8.17 26.13 -6.28
C GLU A 55 -6.97 26.61 -5.43
N GLU A 56 -7.07 27.80 -4.83
CA GLU A 56 -6.05 28.38 -3.96
C GLU A 56 -5.80 27.56 -2.68
N ASP A 57 -6.79 26.82 -2.19
CA ASP A 57 -6.72 26.05 -0.94
C ASP A 57 -6.31 24.59 -1.18
N ILE A 58 -6.27 24.13 -2.43
CA ILE A 58 -5.99 22.73 -2.79
C ILE A 58 -4.66 22.22 -2.26
N PRO A 59 -3.53 22.95 -2.36
CA PRO A 59 -2.25 22.45 -1.85
C PRO A 59 -2.30 22.16 -0.34
N ALA A 60 -2.91 23.06 0.45
CA ALA A 60 -3.06 22.87 1.89
C ALA A 60 -4.03 21.72 2.22
N ALA A 61 -5.15 21.64 1.50
CA ALA A 61 -6.12 20.56 1.65
C ALA A 61 -5.52 19.19 1.28
N ALA A 62 -4.66 19.11 0.26
CA ALA A 62 -3.99 17.87 -0.16
C ALA A 62 -3.07 17.32 0.93
N VAL A 63 -2.31 18.19 1.61
CA VAL A 63 -1.48 17.80 2.77
C VAL A 63 -2.33 17.20 3.89
N ASN A 64 -3.46 17.85 4.20
CA ASN A 64 -4.38 17.38 5.23
C ASN A 64 -5.02 16.04 4.85
N ALA A 65 -5.45 15.88 3.59
CA ALA A 65 -6.05 14.64 3.08
C ALA A 65 -5.05 13.47 3.14
N ARG A 66 -3.81 13.70 2.71
CA ARG A 66 -2.71 12.72 2.83
C ARG A 66 -2.48 12.32 4.28
N ALA A 67 -2.37 13.29 5.18
CA ALA A 67 -2.13 13.02 6.60
C ALA A 67 -3.27 12.22 7.23
N ALA A 68 -4.53 12.55 6.89
CA ALA A 68 -5.70 11.81 7.35
C ALA A 68 -5.68 10.35 6.87
N GLU A 69 -5.36 10.10 5.61
CA GLU A 69 -5.26 8.73 5.07
C GLU A 69 -4.15 7.92 5.75
N MET A 70 -2.96 8.50 5.93
CA MET A 70 -1.85 7.79 6.59
C MET A 70 -2.20 7.45 8.03
N ARG A 71 -2.91 8.34 8.75
CA ARG A 71 -3.42 8.05 10.10
C ARG A 71 -4.44 6.90 10.08
N ARG A 72 -5.38 6.88 9.14
CA ARG A 72 -6.35 5.77 8.98
C ARG A 72 -5.64 4.43 8.76
N ARG A 73 -4.62 4.40 7.89
CA ARG A 73 -3.80 3.21 7.64
C ARG A 73 -3.05 2.75 8.88
N ALA A 74 -2.45 3.68 9.61
CA ALA A 74 -1.73 3.38 10.85
C ALA A 74 -2.66 2.76 11.91
N LEU A 75 -3.85 3.33 12.11
CA LEU A 75 -4.87 2.79 13.02
C LEU A 75 -5.28 1.37 12.62
N LYS A 76 -5.62 1.18 11.34
CA LYS A 76 -5.97 -0.16 10.81
C LYS A 76 -4.86 -1.18 11.04
N SER A 77 -3.59 -0.79 10.85
CA SER A 77 -2.44 -1.66 11.10
C SER A 77 -2.27 -1.98 12.58
N ALA A 78 -2.42 -0.98 13.47
CA ALA A 78 -2.35 -1.18 14.91
C ALA A 78 -3.42 -2.17 15.39
N ASP A 79 -4.65 -2.03 14.91
CA ASP A 79 -5.76 -2.93 15.27
C ASP A 79 -5.52 -4.36 14.78
N ALA A 80 -4.98 -4.53 13.57
CA ALA A 80 -4.62 -5.85 13.06
C ALA A 80 -3.52 -6.50 13.93
N ARG A 81 -2.51 -5.74 14.34
CA ARG A 81 -1.45 -6.23 15.23
C ARG A 81 -1.99 -6.62 16.60
N ARG A 82 -2.90 -5.84 17.17
CA ARG A 82 -3.56 -6.15 18.45
C ARG A 82 -4.30 -7.48 18.36
N ARG A 83 -5.14 -7.65 17.32
CA ARG A 83 -5.88 -8.89 17.07
C ARG A 83 -4.97 -10.11 16.94
N ASN A 84 -3.89 -10.01 16.17
CA ASN A 84 -2.95 -11.12 15.99
C ASN A 84 -2.23 -11.47 17.30
N LYS A 85 -1.89 -10.48 18.12
CA LYS A 85 -1.29 -10.71 19.44
C LYS A 85 -2.25 -11.49 20.34
N THR A 86 -3.51 -11.07 20.43
CA THR A 86 -4.53 -11.78 21.21
C THR A 86 -4.72 -13.20 20.72
N ALA A 87 -4.89 -13.42 19.41
CA ALA A 87 -5.03 -14.75 18.83
C ALA A 87 -3.84 -15.67 19.15
N LYS A 88 -2.61 -15.14 19.11
CA LYS A 88 -1.41 -15.90 19.51
C LYS A 88 -1.42 -16.25 20.99
N GLN A 89 -1.85 -15.34 21.85
CA GLN A 89 -1.96 -15.58 23.30
C GLN A 89 -3.02 -16.63 23.60
N ASP A 90 -4.17 -16.59 22.93
CA ASP A 90 -5.25 -17.56 23.12
C ASP A 90 -4.84 -18.95 22.62
N ALA A 91 -4.19 -19.04 21.46
CA ALA A 91 -3.61 -20.29 20.97
C ALA A 91 -2.58 -20.88 21.95
N ALA A 92 -1.72 -20.04 22.54
CA ALA A 92 -0.75 -20.47 23.54
C ALA A 92 -1.41 -20.96 24.84
N ARG A 93 -2.49 -20.30 25.29
CA ARG A 93 -3.26 -20.74 26.47
C ARG A 93 -3.92 -22.08 26.24
N LEU A 94 -4.57 -22.27 25.09
CA LEU A 94 -5.22 -23.53 24.72
C LEU A 94 -4.21 -24.68 24.66
N ALA A 95 -3.03 -24.44 24.08
CA ALA A 95 -1.95 -25.43 24.04
C ALA A 95 -1.37 -25.78 25.41
N ALA A 96 -1.44 -24.88 26.40
CA ALA A 96 -0.98 -25.11 27.77
C ALA A 96 -2.03 -25.80 28.66
N SER A 97 -3.30 -25.81 28.24
CA SER A 97 -4.41 -26.47 28.95
C SER A 97 -4.76 -27.86 28.40
N ALA A 98 -4.09 -28.30 27.34
CA ALA A 98 -4.21 -29.62 26.72
C ALA A 98 -3.04 -30.51 27.14
#